data_AF-A0A2W6DZK7-F1
#
_entry.id   AF-A0A2W6DZK7-F1
#
_cell.length_a   1.000
_cell.length_b   1.000
_cell.length_c   1.000
_cell.angle_alpha   90.00
_cell.angle_beta   90.00
_cell.angle_gamma   90.00
#
_symmetry.space_group_name_H-M   'P 1'
#
loop_
_entity.id
_entity.type
_entity.pdbx_description
1 polymer ?
#
loop_
_entity_poly.entity_id
_entity_poly.type
_entity_poly.pdbx_seq_one_letter_code
_entity_poly.pdbx_strand_id
1 'polypeptide(L)'
;MRLVIARCSVDYVGRLTAHLPLATRLLLVKADGSVLVHADGGSYKPLNWMSPPCTLVVDTGSDQPTWRVTNKLGEQLIITIEAVEHDSTHELGLDPGLVKDGVEA
;
A
#
# COMPACT_ATOMS: atom_id res chain seq x y z
N MET A 1 -4.49 10.12 5.50
CA MET A 1 -3.28 9.29 5.23
C MET A 1 -3.12 8.32 6.39
N ARG A 2 -3.08 7.01 6.14
CA ARG A 2 -2.80 6.00 7.18
C ARG A 2 -1.44 5.35 6.92
N LEU A 3 -0.62 5.30 7.97
CA LEU A 3 0.74 4.75 8.00
C LEU A 3 0.71 3.51 8.87
N VAL A 4 1.01 2.35 8.30
CA VAL A 4 1.04 1.09 9.05
C VAL A 4 2.39 0.40 8.86
N ILE A 5 3.07 0.11 9.97
CA ILE A 5 4.21 -0.81 9.98
C ILE A 5 3.67 -2.17 10.41
N ALA A 6 3.79 -3.15 9.52
CA ALA A 6 3.27 -4.48 9.76
C ALA A 6 4.23 -5.55 9.23
N ARG A 7 4.29 -6.66 9.95
CA ARG A 7 4.86 -7.90 9.46
C ARG A 7 3.80 -8.58 8.60
N CYS A 8 4.03 -8.64 7.29
CA CYS A 8 3.02 -9.09 6.33
C CYS A 8 3.65 -9.79 5.12
N SER A 9 2.85 -10.53 4.37
CA SER A 9 3.15 -10.93 2.98
C SER A 9 2.23 -10.18 2.03
N VAL A 10 2.64 -10.06 0.76
CA VAL A 10 1.84 -9.36 -0.26
C VAL A 10 1.78 -10.15 -1.55
N ASP A 11 0.58 -10.35 -2.05
CA ASP A 11 0.33 -10.91 -3.36
C ASP A 11 -0.35 -9.88 -4.25
N TYR A 12 0.20 -9.67 -5.44
CA TYR A 12 -0.49 -8.95 -6.50
C TYR A 12 -1.07 -9.95 -7.50
N VAL A 13 -2.36 -9.78 -7.80
CA VAL A 13 -3.11 -10.60 -8.74
C VAL A 13 -3.75 -9.66 -9.77
N GLY A 14 -3.21 -9.64 -10.98
CA GLY A 14 -3.72 -8.81 -12.06
C GLY A 14 -3.22 -9.30 -13.42
N ARG A 15 -2.69 -8.38 -14.23
CA ARG A 15 -2.09 -8.72 -15.54
C ARG A 15 -0.83 -9.59 -15.42
N LEU A 16 -0.21 -9.57 -14.26
CA LEU A 16 0.83 -10.48 -13.84
C LEU A 16 0.55 -10.91 -12.40
N THR A 17 1.33 -11.88 -11.92
CA THR A 17 1.37 -12.22 -10.50
C THR A 17 2.70 -11.79 -9.92
N ALA A 18 2.68 -11.28 -8.70
CA ALA A 18 3.89 -10.96 -7.94
C ALA A 18 3.68 -11.32 -6.48
N HIS A 19 4.73 -11.83 -5.84
CA HIS A 19 4.71 -12.24 -4.45
C HIS A 19 5.85 -11.57 -3.69
N LEU A 20 5.52 -10.98 -2.54
CA LEU A 20 6.48 -10.52 -1.56
C LEU A 20 6.35 -11.41 -0.31
N PRO A 21 7.42 -12.13 0.09
CA PRO A 21 7.38 -13.05 1.23
C PRO A 21 7.16 -12.32 2.56
N LEU A 22 6.91 -13.03 3.66
CA LEU A 22 6.69 -12.42 4.97
C LEU A 22 7.88 -11.53 5.40
N ALA A 23 7.64 -10.25 5.66
CA ALA A 23 8.62 -9.30 6.19
C ALA A 23 7.93 -8.11 6.85
N THR A 24 8.65 -7.35 7.67
CA THR A 24 8.17 -6.04 8.16
C THR A 24 8.21 -5.03 7.02
N ARG A 25 7.10 -4.31 6.82
CA ARG A 25 6.90 -3.37 5.72
C ARG A 25 6.16 -2.14 6.18
N LEU A 26 6.41 -1.02 5.50
CA LEU A 26 5.58 0.17 5.58
C LEU A 26 4.47 0.09 4.53
N LEU A 27 3.23 0.12 4.99
CA LEU A 27 2.03 0.26 4.18
C LEU A 27 1.56 1.71 4.26
N LEU A 28 1.51 2.39 3.11
CA LEU A 28 0.92 3.71 2.98
C LEU A 28 -0.46 3.59 2.35
N VAL A 29 -1.50 3.99 3.07
CA VAL A 29 -2.87 4.06 2.56
C VAL A 29 -3.26 5.53 2.42
N LYS A 30 -3.38 5.98 1.18
CA LYS A 30 -3.73 7.37 0.84
C LYS A 30 -5.24 7.58 0.82
N ALA A 31 -5.65 8.84 0.97
CA ALA A 31 -7.07 9.21 0.98
C ALA A 31 -7.78 9.00 -0.37
N ASP A 32 -7.02 9.00 -1.48
CA ASP A 32 -7.53 8.70 -2.82
C ASP A 32 -7.72 7.19 -3.08
N GLY A 33 -7.39 6.34 -2.10
CA GLY A 33 -7.46 4.88 -2.19
C GLY A 33 -6.15 4.23 -2.62
N SER A 34 -5.12 4.99 -3.01
CA SER A 34 -3.82 4.40 -3.35
C SER A 34 -3.22 3.66 -2.17
N VAL A 35 -2.63 2.49 -2.43
CA VAL A 35 -1.87 1.73 -1.43
C VAL A 35 -0.47 1.45 -1.95
N LEU A 36 0.53 1.75 -1.14
CA LEU A 36 1.95 1.53 -1.46
C LEU A 36 2.59 0.66 -0.39
N VAL A 37 3.45 -0.26 -0.84
CA VAL A 37 4.18 -1.19 0.01
C VAL A 37 5.68 -0.92 -0.11
N HIS A 38 6.30 -0.52 1.00
CA HIS A 38 7.71 -0.17 1.09
C HIS A 38 8.49 -1.12 2.01
N ALA A 39 9.79 -1.21 1.75
CA ALA A 39 10.81 -1.76 2.64
C ALA A 39 11.96 -0.76 2.76
N ASP A 40 12.86 -0.96 3.71
CA ASP A 40 14.03 -0.07 3.93
C ASP A 40 15.01 -0.05 2.74
N GLY A 41 15.01 -1.11 1.92
CA GLY A 41 15.86 -1.25 0.74
C GLY A 41 15.09 -1.59 -0.53
N GLY A 42 15.80 -1.64 -1.67
CA GLY A 42 15.27 -2.15 -2.94
C GLY A 42 14.90 -1.09 -3.99
N SER A 43 14.70 0.17 -3.60
CA SER A 43 14.61 1.37 -4.45
C SER A 43 14.05 2.52 -3.60
N TYR A 44 14.15 3.78 -4.07
CA TYR A 44 13.35 4.88 -3.52
C TYR A 44 11.85 4.73 -3.84
N LYS A 45 11.49 3.81 -4.74
CA LYS A 45 10.10 3.50 -5.15
C LYS A 45 9.50 2.39 -4.28
N PRO A 46 8.16 2.32 -4.15
CA PRO A 46 7.50 1.18 -3.52
C PRO A 46 7.85 -0.14 -4.23
N LEU A 47 7.90 -1.23 -3.47
CA LEU A 47 8.08 -2.59 -4.00
C LEU A 47 6.84 -3.07 -4.76
N ASN A 48 5.66 -2.68 -4.29
CA ASN A 48 4.39 -2.97 -4.95
C ASN A 48 3.38 -1.85 -4.60
N TRP A 49 2.45 -1.57 -5.51
CA TRP A 49 1.49 -0.48 -5.32
C TRP A 49 0.21 -0.69 -6.13
N MET A 50 -0.85 -0.03 -5.69
CA MET A 50 -2.08 0.13 -6.46
C MET A 50 -2.44 1.61 -6.53
N SER A 51 -2.64 2.12 -7.75
CA SER A 51 -3.02 3.51 -8.00
C SER A 51 -4.54 3.70 -7.95
N PRO A 52 -5.02 4.92 -7.68
CA PRO A 52 -6.44 5.17 -7.50
C PRO A 52 -7.18 5.17 -8.85
N PRO A 53 -8.51 4.95 -8.86
CA PRO A 53 -9.36 4.65 -7.70
C PRO A 53 -9.22 3.19 -7.26
N CYS A 54 -9.21 3.00 -5.94
CA CYS A 54 -9.11 1.68 -5.31
C CYS A 54 -10.08 1.57 -4.13
N THR A 55 -10.61 0.37 -3.93
CA THR A 55 -11.35 0.01 -2.72
C THR A 55 -10.48 -0.84 -1.83
N LEU A 56 -10.36 -0.47 -0.55
CA LEU A 56 -9.72 -1.26 0.48
C LEU A 56 -10.79 -1.97 1.33
N VAL A 57 -10.73 -3.30 1.37
CA VAL A 57 -11.52 -4.13 2.29
C VAL A 57 -10.57 -4.75 3.31
N VAL A 58 -10.87 -4.59 4.59
CA VAL A 58 -10.09 -5.16 5.70
C VAL A 58 -10.90 -6.29 6.31
N ASP A 59 -10.39 -7.51 6.19
CA ASP A 59 -10.93 -8.70 6.85
C ASP A 59 -10.09 -9.02 8.08
N THR A 60 -10.75 -9.04 9.24
CA THR A 60 -10.14 -9.34 10.55
C THR A 60 -10.81 -10.54 11.23
N GLY A 61 -11.79 -11.17 10.58
CA GLY A 61 -12.57 -12.27 11.15
C GLY A 61 -11.98 -13.66 10.93
N SER A 62 -10.89 -13.75 10.17
CA SER A 62 -10.18 -15.00 9.89
C SER A 62 -8.96 -15.17 10.79
N ASP A 63 -8.42 -16.40 10.84
CA ASP A 63 -7.15 -16.70 11.50
C ASP A 63 -5.96 -15.94 10.87
N GLN A 64 -6.14 -15.37 9.68
CA GLN A 64 -5.14 -14.60 8.94
C GLN A 64 -5.75 -13.28 8.43
N PRO A 65 -5.69 -12.19 9.24
CA PRO A 65 -6.21 -10.89 8.86
C PRO A 65 -5.65 -10.45 7.50
N THR A 66 -6.51 -10.03 6.60
CA THR A 66 -6.14 -9.76 5.21
C THR A 66 -6.72 -8.43 4.76
N TRP A 67 -5.89 -7.61 4.12
CA TRP A 67 -6.32 -6.38 3.47
C TRP A 67 -6.32 -6.59 1.97
N ARG A 68 -7.45 -6.30 1.33
CA ARG A 68 -7.60 -6.45 -0.12
C ARG A 68 -7.86 -5.09 -0.75
N VAL A 69 -6.91 -4.65 -1.56
CA VAL A 69 -7.01 -3.43 -2.37
C VAL A 69 -7.39 -3.84 -3.78
N THR A 70 -8.53 -3.36 -4.30
CA THR A 70 -9.00 -3.70 -5.65
C THR A 70 -9.13 -2.45 -6.50
N ASN A 71 -8.51 -2.44 -7.68
CA ASN A 71 -8.63 -1.33 -8.63
C ASN A 71 -9.85 -1.51 -9.57
N LYS A 72 -10.12 -0.51 -10.40
CA LYS A 72 -11.24 -0.52 -11.36
C LYS A 72 -11.21 -1.65 -12.40
N LEU A 73 -10.05 -2.28 -12.62
CA LEU A 73 -9.89 -3.39 -13.56
C LEU A 73 -10.03 -4.76 -12.86
N GLY A 74 -10.31 -4.78 -11.54
CA GLY A 74 -10.42 -5.99 -10.75
C GLY A 74 -9.08 -6.58 -10.32
N GLU A 75 -7.95 -5.91 -10.59
CA GLU A 75 -6.64 -6.33 -10.09
C GLU A 75 -6.55 -6.08 -8.59
N GLN A 76 -5.84 -6.96 -7.88
CA GLN A 76 -5.83 -6.98 -6.42
C GLN A 76 -4.41 -6.92 -5.86
N LEU A 77 -4.24 -6.12 -4.81
CA LEU A 77 -3.13 -6.20 -3.87
C LEU A 77 -3.69 -6.81 -2.58
N ILE A 78 -3.27 -8.04 -2.27
CA ILE A 78 -3.71 -8.81 -1.12
C ILE A 78 -2.56 -8.78 -0.11
N ILE A 79 -2.82 -8.23 1.07
CA ILE A 79 -1.82 -8.05 2.12
C ILE A 79 -2.26 -8.90 3.31
N THR A 80 -1.55 -10.00 3.55
CA THR A 80 -1.81 -10.87 4.71
C THR A 80 -1.00 -10.35 5.89
N ILE A 81 -1.67 -9.97 6.97
CA ILE A 81 -1.07 -9.35 8.14
C ILE A 81 -0.81 -10.43 9.19
N GLU A 82 0.46 -10.61 9.58
CA GLU A 82 0.83 -11.44 10.72
C GLU A 82 0.80 -10.62 12.02
N ALA A 83 1.38 -9.43 12.00
CA ALA A 83 1.39 -8.53 13.16
C ALA A 83 1.42 -7.06 12.71
N VAL A 84 0.74 -6.20 13.45
CA VAL A 84 0.82 -4.75 13.30
C VAL A 84 1.71 -4.19 14.41
N GLU A 85 2.79 -3.52 14.04
CA GLU A 85 3.75 -2.91 14.96
C GLU A 85 3.41 -1.44 15.22
N HIS A 86 2.87 -0.75 14.20
CA HIS A 86 2.44 0.65 14.29
C HIS A 86 1.28 0.92 13.35
N ASP A 87 0.30 1.71 13.80
CA ASP A 87 -0.84 2.15 12.99
C ASP A 87 -1.24 3.58 13.39
N SER A 88 -1.12 4.52 12.46
CA SER A 88 -1.47 5.92 12.71
C SER A 88 -2.13 6.57 11.50
N THR A 89 -3.03 7.51 11.76
CA THR A 89 -3.76 8.24 10.72
C THR A 89 -3.57 9.75 10.90
N HIS A 90 -3.35 10.45 9.78
CA HIS A 90 -3.10 11.88 9.72
C HIS A 90 -3.88 12.53 8.59
N GLU A 91 -4.41 13.72 8.84
CA GLU A 91 -4.97 14.60 7.82
C GLU A 91 -3.85 15.49 7.25
N LEU A 92 -3.59 15.38 5.95
CA LEU A 92 -2.56 16.20 5.29
C LEU A 92 -3.11 17.50 4.71
N GLY A 93 -4.43 17.67 4.69
CA GLY A 93 -5.08 18.85 4.13
C GLY A 93 -5.04 18.91 2.60
N LEU A 94 -5.29 20.10 2.07
CA LEU A 94 -5.24 20.38 0.63
C LEU A 94 -3.77 20.51 0.18
N ASP A 95 -3.38 19.77 -0.84
CA ASP A 95 -2.07 19.91 -1.46
C ASP A 95 -2.03 21.19 -2.33
N PRO A 96 -1.06 22.10 -2.14
CA PRO A 96 -0.94 23.31 -2.95
C PRO A 96 -0.39 23.05 -4.36
N GLY A 97 0.01 21.81 -4.66
CA GLY A 97 0.65 21.43 -5.90
C GLY A 97 2.17 21.58 -5.87
N LEU A 98 2.85 20.72 -6.62
CA LEU A 98 4.29 20.79 -6.83
C LEU A 98 4.63 21.92 -7.81
N VAL A 99 5.32 22.97 -7.34
CA VAL A 99 5.89 24.03 -8.19
C VAL A 99 7.30 23.62 -8.58
N LYS A 100 7.60 23.60 -9.89
CA LYS A 100 8.93 23.29 -10.43
C LYS A 100 9.47 24.50 -11.18
N ASP A 101 10.74 24.82 -10.94
CA ASP A 101 11.54 25.72 -11.77
C ASP A 101 12.67 24.90 -12.40
N GLY A 102 12.59 24.67 -13.71
CA GLY A 102 13.46 23.75 -14.46
C GLY A 102 12.87 22.34 -14.70
N VAL A 103 13.67 21.47 -15.31
CA VAL A 103 13.32 20.07 -15.62
C VAL A 103 14.37 19.12 -15.06
N GLU A 104 13.95 17.95 -14.58
CA GLU A 104 14.88 16.86 -14.23
C GLU A 104 15.49 16.32 -15.53
N ALA A 105 16.83 16.24 -15.59
CA ALA A 105 17.59 15.71 -16.73
C ALA A 105 17.61 14.18 -16.74
#